data_AF-B4PMV0-F1
#
_entry.id   AF-B4PMV0-F1
#
_cell.length_a   1.000
_cell.length_b   1.000
_cell.length_c   1.000
_cell.angle_alpha   90.00
_cell.angle_beta   90.00
_cell.angle_gamma   90.00
#
_symmetry.space_group_name_H-M   'P 1'
#
loop_
_entity.id
_entity.type
_entity.pdbx_description
1 polymer ?
#
loop_
_entity_poly.entity_id
_entity_poly.type
_entity_poly.pdbx_seq_one_letter_code
_entity_poly.pdbx_strand_id
1 'polypeptide(L)'
;MTARQKLRASTMEWCDRNSRPKSSTPTPAVRPEATRWQKPGPMGRNEWSNFHKTYQADTMAYNLRLQGGKQKDDSNQIVNKPSSAEVSCLRENQNRLSMPRWQREKYISPPPEQFPYRPHIIGRSVPRPEHGRPVRRPAVPCCFQHVELENEFWSNIRFPVSRKALTACPSKKIYELSRPRQFPLKGHCSVPGNYEDQVPRRQKMSPRQWRHHLQRLEFLSKPNPRVLADLMCCCH
;
A
#
# COMPACT_ATOMS: atom_id res chain seq x y z
N MET A 1 -38.93 52.95 26.35
CA MET A 1 -37.58 52.48 26.72
C MET A 1 -36.97 51.78 25.51
N THR A 2 -36.04 52.45 24.83
CA THR A 2 -35.53 52.12 23.48
C THR A 2 -34.65 50.85 23.46
N ALA A 3 -34.85 50.02 22.45
CA ALA A 3 -34.25 48.68 22.26
C ALA A 3 -32.72 48.63 22.04
N ARG A 4 -31.99 49.74 22.20
CA ARG A 4 -30.51 49.78 22.03
C ARG A 4 -29.70 49.45 23.28
N GLN A 5 -30.34 49.27 24.44
CA GLN A 5 -29.63 49.03 25.71
C GLN A 5 -29.55 47.56 26.15
N LYS A 6 -30.20 46.62 25.45
CA LYS A 6 -30.23 45.19 25.86
C LYS A 6 -29.16 44.29 25.21
N LEU A 7 -28.26 44.85 24.38
CA LEU A 7 -27.16 44.11 23.74
C LEU A 7 -25.78 44.38 24.37
N ARG A 8 -25.75 44.97 25.57
CA ARG A 8 -24.53 45.10 26.39
C ARG A 8 -24.70 44.34 27.71
N ALA A 9 -24.99 43.05 27.64
CA ALA A 9 -24.37 42.15 28.62
C ALA A 9 -22.87 42.35 28.42
N SER A 10 -22.26 42.96 29.43
CA SER A 10 -21.11 43.83 29.28
C SER A 10 -19.90 43.05 28.78
N THR A 11 -19.16 43.59 27.80
CA THR A 11 -17.83 43.08 27.42
C THR A 11 -16.93 42.92 28.65
N MET A 12 -17.17 43.73 29.69
CA MET A 12 -16.51 43.66 30.99
C MET A 12 -16.83 42.37 31.76
N GLU A 13 -18.07 41.87 31.74
CA GLU A 13 -18.42 40.57 32.37
C GLU A 13 -17.77 39.40 31.63
N TRP A 14 -17.60 39.50 30.31
CA TRP A 14 -16.91 38.49 29.52
C TRP A 14 -15.40 38.51 29.79
N CYS A 15 -14.80 39.70 29.91
CA CYS A 15 -13.40 39.85 30.31
C CYS A 15 -13.16 39.36 31.76
N ASP A 16 -14.05 39.65 32.70
CA ASP A 16 -13.94 39.19 34.10
C ASP A 16 -14.07 37.67 34.22
N ARG A 17 -14.85 37.03 33.34
CA ARG A 17 -14.93 35.56 33.28
C ARG A 17 -13.66 34.91 32.72
N ASN A 18 -13.05 35.49 31.69
CA ASN A 18 -11.90 34.90 31.00
C ASN A 18 -10.54 35.31 31.59
N SER A 19 -10.48 36.39 32.37
CA SER A 19 -9.26 36.86 33.04
C SER A 19 -8.93 36.06 34.31
N ARG A 20 -9.88 35.30 34.86
CA ARG A 20 -9.62 34.43 36.00
C ARG A 20 -8.93 33.15 35.55
N PRO A 21 -7.78 32.76 36.13
CA PRO A 21 -7.15 31.48 35.83
C PRO A 21 -8.13 30.35 36.19
N LYS A 22 -8.19 29.33 35.33
CA LYS A 22 -9.02 28.15 35.58
C LYS A 22 -8.64 27.58 36.95
N SER A 23 -9.62 27.40 37.82
CA SER A 23 -9.38 26.87 39.17
C SER A 23 -8.68 25.51 39.05
N SER A 24 -7.52 25.38 39.68
CA SER A 24 -6.84 24.11 39.85
C SER A 24 -7.66 23.27 40.82
N THR A 25 -8.72 22.64 40.33
CA THR A 25 -9.32 21.51 41.03
C THR A 25 -8.34 20.35 40.86
N PRO A 26 -7.70 19.85 41.93
CA PRO A 26 -6.89 18.65 41.83
C PRO A 26 -7.84 17.52 41.44
N THR A 27 -7.71 17.04 40.21
CA THR A 27 -8.37 15.82 39.77
C THR A 27 -8.00 14.73 40.79
N PRO A 28 -8.96 13.98 41.35
CA PRO A 28 -8.62 12.87 42.25
C PRO A 28 -7.62 11.99 41.50
N ALA A 29 -6.52 11.64 42.16
CA ALA A 29 -5.43 10.84 41.61
C ALA A 29 -5.90 9.39 41.39
N VAL A 30 -6.83 9.21 40.44
CA VAL A 30 -7.14 7.90 39.88
C VAL A 30 -5.89 7.52 39.12
N ARG A 31 -5.12 6.59 39.67
CA ARG A 31 -3.98 6.01 38.96
C ARG A 31 -4.56 5.43 37.66
N PRO A 32 -4.13 5.91 36.49
CA PRO A 32 -4.62 5.34 35.23
C PRO A 32 -4.33 3.85 35.23
N GLU A 33 -5.31 3.04 34.82
CA GLU A 33 -5.10 1.61 34.62
C GLU A 33 -3.91 1.41 33.70
N ALA A 34 -3.07 0.42 34.03
CA ALA A 34 -1.86 0.15 33.26
C ALA A 34 -2.25 -0.06 31.79
N THR A 35 -1.74 0.81 30.92
CA THR A 35 -2.00 0.67 29.49
C THR A 35 -1.40 -0.64 28.98
N ARG A 36 -1.96 -1.20 27.92
CA ARG A 36 -1.50 -2.46 27.28
C ARG A 36 0.01 -2.50 26.96
N TRP A 37 0.66 -1.34 26.90
CA TRP A 37 2.08 -1.14 26.56
C TRP A 37 2.96 -0.80 27.77
N GLN A 38 2.36 -0.61 28.94
CA GLN A 38 3.08 -0.36 30.18
C GLN A 38 3.61 -1.71 30.69
N LYS A 39 4.91 -1.94 30.53
CA LYS A 39 5.57 -3.08 31.17
C LYS A 39 5.39 -2.90 32.68
N PRO A 40 4.75 -3.84 33.40
CA PRO A 40 4.75 -3.77 34.86
C PRO A 40 6.21 -3.71 35.29
N GLY A 41 6.50 -2.85 36.27
CA GLY A 41 7.83 -2.80 36.87
C GLY A 41 8.24 -4.19 37.38
N PRO A 42 9.49 -4.34 37.85
CA PRO A 42 9.92 -5.59 38.46
C PRO A 42 8.88 -6.02 39.50
N MET A 43 8.36 -7.25 39.35
CA MET A 43 7.29 -7.74 40.22
C MET A 43 7.69 -7.58 41.68
N GLY A 44 6.77 -7.06 42.49
CA GLY A 44 6.97 -6.99 43.93
C GLY A 44 7.09 -8.38 44.53
N ARG A 45 7.69 -8.49 45.72
CA ARG A 45 7.87 -9.78 46.42
C ARG A 45 6.57 -10.59 46.56
N ASN A 46 5.45 -9.91 46.81
CA ASN A 46 4.13 -10.54 46.93
C ASN A 46 3.58 -11.00 45.57
N GLU A 47 3.85 -10.25 44.51
CA GLU A 47 3.47 -10.62 43.14
C GLU A 47 4.25 -11.85 42.67
N TRP A 48 5.55 -11.94 43.00
CA TRP A 48 6.35 -13.15 42.81
C TRP A 48 5.76 -14.36 43.54
N SER A 49 5.36 -14.18 44.81
CA SER A 49 4.76 -15.28 45.57
C SER A 49 3.45 -15.77 44.96
N ASN A 50 2.64 -14.86 44.42
CA ASN A 50 1.38 -15.21 43.76
C ASN A 50 1.63 -15.86 42.40
N PHE A 51 2.59 -15.35 41.62
CA PHE A 51 3.02 -15.92 40.36
C PHE A 51 3.48 -17.37 40.50
N HIS A 52 4.29 -17.68 41.52
CA HIS A 52 4.72 -19.06 41.76
C HIS A 52 3.57 -19.99 42.16
N LYS A 53 2.59 -19.50 42.94
CA LYS A 53 1.39 -20.27 43.28
C LYS A 53 0.54 -20.57 42.04
N THR A 54 0.30 -19.57 41.19
CA THR A 54 -0.46 -19.76 39.95
C THR A 54 0.28 -20.66 38.97
N TYR A 55 1.59 -20.48 38.83
CA TYR A 55 2.41 -21.31 37.95
C TYR A 55 2.43 -22.78 38.38
N GLN A 56 2.51 -23.06 39.69
CA GLN A 56 2.37 -24.42 40.20
C GLN A 56 0.99 -25.03 39.94
N ALA A 57 -0.09 -24.25 40.11
CA ALA A 57 -1.44 -24.74 39.82
C ALA A 57 -1.64 -25.02 38.31
N ASP A 58 -1.17 -24.13 37.44
CA ASP A 58 -1.27 -24.26 35.99
C ASP A 58 -0.41 -25.41 35.45
N THR A 59 0.79 -25.61 35.99
CA THR A 59 1.64 -26.76 35.62
C THR A 59 1.00 -28.08 36.06
N MET A 60 0.38 -28.16 37.24
CA MET A 60 -0.38 -29.34 37.66
C MET A 60 -1.59 -29.59 36.76
N ALA A 61 -2.34 -28.56 36.38
CA ALA A 61 -3.46 -28.67 35.45
C ALA A 61 -3.04 -29.06 34.03
N TYR A 62 -1.89 -28.54 33.56
CA TYR A 62 -1.29 -28.91 32.28
C TYR A 62 -0.83 -30.38 32.28
N ASN A 63 -0.21 -30.84 33.36
CA ASN A 63 0.20 -32.24 33.51
C ASN A 63 -1.00 -33.19 33.57
N LEU A 64 -2.12 -32.79 34.19
CA LEU A 64 -3.38 -33.54 34.13
C LEU A 64 -3.94 -33.62 32.69
N ARG A 65 -3.91 -32.53 31.94
CA ARG A 65 -4.34 -32.51 30.52
C ARG A 65 -3.46 -33.38 29.62
N LEU A 66 -2.17 -33.50 29.91
CA LEU A 66 -1.27 -34.40 29.18
C LEU A 66 -1.51 -35.88 29.52
N GLN A 67 -2.00 -36.20 30.72
CA GLN A 67 -2.37 -37.57 31.08
C GLN A 67 -3.77 -37.98 30.58
N GLY A 68 -4.67 -37.01 30.35
CA GLY A 68 -6.00 -37.25 29.78
C GLY A 68 -6.02 -37.27 28.26
N GLY A 69 -5.46 -38.31 27.62
CA GLY A 69 -5.40 -38.33 26.16
C GLY A 69 -4.91 -39.60 25.48
N LYS A 70 -5.34 -40.79 25.93
CA LYS A 70 -5.44 -41.95 25.04
C LYS A 70 -6.88 -42.47 25.09
N GLN A 71 -7.78 -41.79 24.39
CA GLN A 71 -8.97 -42.49 23.91
C GLN A 71 -8.48 -43.47 22.84
N LYS A 72 -8.82 -44.74 23.00
CA LYS A 72 -8.68 -45.73 21.94
C LYS A 72 -9.65 -45.33 20.83
N ASP A 73 -9.12 -45.09 19.64
CA ASP A 73 -9.90 -44.94 18.41
C ASP A 73 -10.54 -46.28 18.04
N ASP A 74 -11.61 -46.65 18.74
CA ASP A 74 -12.48 -47.77 18.36
C ASP A 74 -13.91 -47.23 18.21
N SER A 75 -14.13 -46.38 17.20
CA SER A 75 -15.47 -46.17 16.66
C SER A 75 -15.39 -45.55 15.27
N ASN A 76 -15.63 -46.39 14.25
CA ASN A 76 -16.00 -45.92 12.93
C ASN A 76 -17.36 -45.19 13.01
N GLN A 77 -17.36 -43.94 13.45
CA GLN A 77 -18.50 -43.06 13.22
C GLN A 77 -18.47 -42.65 11.75
N ILE A 78 -19.29 -43.34 10.96
CA ILE A 78 -19.73 -42.87 9.66
C ILE A 78 -20.44 -41.54 9.92
N VAL A 79 -19.70 -40.43 9.73
CA VAL A 79 -20.30 -39.10 9.68
C VAL A 79 -21.12 -39.07 8.40
N ASN A 80 -22.43 -39.35 8.54
CA ASN A 80 -23.38 -39.18 7.46
C ASN A 80 -23.27 -37.74 6.97
N LYS A 81 -22.79 -37.57 5.73
CA LYS A 81 -22.78 -36.26 5.08
C LYS A 81 -24.23 -35.78 5.00
N PRO A 82 -24.56 -34.58 5.51
CA PRO A 82 -25.92 -34.09 5.48
C PRO A 82 -26.41 -34.03 4.03
N SER A 83 -27.67 -34.40 3.83
CA SER A 83 -28.31 -34.40 2.52
C SER A 83 -28.24 -33.00 1.90
N SER A 84 -28.12 -32.91 0.57
CA SER A 84 -28.10 -31.61 -0.15
C SER A 84 -29.28 -30.71 0.23
N ALA A 85 -30.44 -31.31 0.52
CA ALA A 85 -31.64 -30.60 0.97
C ALA A 85 -31.48 -29.99 2.38
N GLU A 86 -30.82 -30.68 3.31
CA GLU A 86 -30.54 -30.17 4.66
C GLU A 86 -29.55 -29.01 4.62
N VAL A 87 -28.53 -29.10 3.76
CA VAL A 87 -27.55 -28.02 3.56
C VAL A 87 -28.21 -26.78 2.95
N SER A 88 -29.18 -26.93 2.05
CA SER A 88 -29.95 -25.80 1.49
C SER A 88 -30.79 -25.12 2.56
N CYS A 89 -31.54 -25.91 3.35
CA CYS A 89 -32.40 -25.39 4.41
C CYS A 89 -31.60 -24.65 5.50
N LEU A 90 -30.45 -25.18 5.91
CA LEU A 90 -29.57 -24.50 6.86
C LEU A 90 -29.02 -23.20 6.31
N ARG A 91 -28.65 -23.17 5.02
CA ARG A 91 -28.17 -21.96 4.35
C ARG A 91 -29.27 -20.90 4.23
N GLU A 92 -30.49 -21.29 3.91
CA GLU A 92 -31.65 -20.39 3.85
C GLU A 92 -31.98 -19.80 5.24
N ASN A 93 -31.96 -20.62 6.29
CA ASN A 93 -32.16 -20.15 7.66
C ASN A 93 -31.04 -19.21 8.12
N GLN A 94 -29.78 -19.52 7.80
CA GLN A 94 -28.66 -18.66 8.11
C GLN A 94 -28.79 -17.31 7.40
N ASN A 95 -29.18 -17.30 6.12
CA ASN A 95 -29.44 -16.08 5.37
C ASN A 95 -30.57 -15.27 6.02
N ARG A 96 -31.68 -15.91 6.38
CA ARG A 96 -32.82 -15.26 7.05
C ARG A 96 -32.42 -14.61 8.37
N LEU A 97 -31.62 -15.30 9.19
CA LEU A 97 -31.17 -14.79 10.49
C LEU A 97 -30.07 -13.73 10.37
N SER A 98 -29.28 -13.76 9.29
CA SER A 98 -28.22 -12.79 9.04
C SER A 98 -28.73 -11.42 8.58
N MET A 99 -29.97 -11.35 8.07
CA MET A 99 -30.57 -10.10 7.62
C MET A 99 -31.29 -9.39 8.76
N PRO A 100 -31.03 -8.09 8.99
CA PRO A 100 -31.77 -7.32 9.98
C PRO A 100 -33.25 -7.21 9.59
N ARG A 101 -34.13 -7.24 10.59
CA ARG A 101 -35.59 -7.11 10.39
C ARG A 101 -35.99 -5.83 9.62
N TRP A 102 -35.23 -4.75 9.80
CA TRP A 102 -35.33 -3.52 9.01
C TRP A 102 -34.02 -3.27 8.27
N GLN A 103 -34.06 -3.36 6.95
CA GLN A 103 -32.90 -3.05 6.11
C GLN A 103 -32.80 -1.54 5.94
N ARG A 104 -31.67 -0.95 6.34
CA ARG A 104 -31.38 0.46 6.07
C ARG A 104 -30.78 0.59 4.68
N GLU A 105 -31.22 1.59 3.92
CA GLU A 105 -30.75 1.86 2.55
C GLU A 105 -29.22 1.96 2.45
N LYS A 106 -28.54 2.47 3.48
CA LYS A 106 -27.07 2.55 3.54
C LYS A 106 -26.35 1.19 3.40
N TYR A 107 -27.00 0.08 3.77
CA TYR A 107 -26.41 -1.26 3.70
C TYR A 107 -26.89 -2.07 2.48
N ILE A 108 -27.76 -1.48 1.65
CA ILE A 108 -28.16 -2.07 0.36
C ILE A 108 -27.13 -1.61 -0.67
N SER A 109 -26.34 -2.55 -1.19
CA SER A 109 -25.43 -2.24 -2.29
C SER A 109 -26.23 -1.67 -3.46
N PRO A 110 -25.84 -0.52 -4.03
CA PRO A 110 -26.52 0.02 -5.19
C PRO A 110 -26.46 -1.00 -6.35
N PRO A 111 -27.44 -0.99 -7.26
CA PRO A 111 -27.36 -1.77 -8.48
C PRO A 111 -26.03 -1.49 -9.19
N PRO A 112 -25.37 -2.50 -9.78
CA PRO A 112 -24.11 -2.29 -10.47
C PRO A 112 -24.30 -1.25 -11.59
N GLU A 113 -23.48 -0.21 -11.59
CA GLU A 113 -23.52 0.83 -12.62
C GLU A 113 -23.33 0.20 -14.00
N GLN A 114 -24.31 0.42 -14.89
CA GLN A 114 -24.21 0.01 -16.30
C GLN A 114 -23.29 0.99 -17.02
N PHE A 115 -21.99 0.68 -17.04
CA PHE A 115 -21.05 1.45 -17.84
C PHE A 115 -21.28 1.17 -19.34
N PRO A 116 -21.20 2.19 -20.22
CA PRO A 116 -21.13 1.96 -21.65
C PRO A 116 -19.96 1.01 -21.95
N TYR A 117 -20.17 0.13 -22.94
CA TYR A 117 -19.34 -1.03 -23.26
C TYR A 117 -17.86 -0.87 -22.88
N ARG A 118 -17.48 -1.45 -21.73
CA ARG A 118 -16.08 -1.67 -21.37
C ARG A 118 -15.71 -3.08 -21.84
N PRO A 119 -14.72 -3.25 -22.73
CA PRO A 119 -14.25 -4.57 -23.10
C PRO A 119 -13.69 -5.24 -21.84
N HIS A 120 -14.45 -6.20 -21.32
CA HIS A 120 -13.97 -7.09 -20.28
C HIS A 120 -12.95 -8.01 -20.94
N ILE A 121 -11.66 -7.85 -20.59
CA ILE A 121 -10.64 -8.83 -20.97
C ILE A 121 -10.91 -10.08 -20.13
N ILE A 122 -11.88 -10.88 -20.56
CA ILE A 122 -12.20 -12.17 -19.97
C ILE A 122 -10.93 -13.02 -20.05
N GLY A 123 -10.46 -13.54 -18.91
CA GLY A 123 -9.32 -14.47 -18.85
C GLY A 123 -8.06 -13.96 -18.15
N ARG A 124 -8.01 -12.71 -17.68
CA ARG A 124 -6.95 -12.33 -16.72
C ARG A 124 -7.32 -12.86 -15.34
N SER A 125 -6.63 -13.91 -14.90
CA SER A 125 -6.70 -14.37 -13.52
C SER A 125 -6.36 -13.22 -12.58
N VAL A 126 -7.10 -13.10 -11.49
CA VAL A 126 -6.80 -12.13 -10.43
C VAL A 126 -5.33 -12.32 -10.04
N PRO A 127 -4.52 -11.25 -9.95
CA PRO A 127 -3.10 -11.38 -9.62
C PRO A 127 -2.96 -12.19 -8.35
N ARG A 128 -2.42 -13.41 -8.49
CA ARG A 128 -2.15 -14.28 -7.37
C ARG A 128 -0.99 -13.68 -6.58
N PRO A 129 -0.93 -13.87 -5.26
CA PRO A 129 0.29 -13.60 -4.51
C PRO A 129 1.48 -14.24 -5.24
N GLU A 130 2.48 -13.43 -5.57
CA GLU A 130 3.74 -13.85 -6.20
C GLU A 130 4.24 -15.16 -5.58
N HIS A 131 4.67 -16.11 -6.42
CA HIS A 131 5.22 -17.38 -5.95
C HIS A 131 6.47 -17.10 -5.10
N GLY A 132 6.32 -17.19 -3.77
CA GLY A 132 7.38 -16.89 -2.80
C GLY A 132 7.00 -15.83 -1.77
N ARG A 133 5.92 -15.07 -1.98
CA ARG A 133 5.42 -14.15 -0.95
C ARG A 133 4.78 -14.96 0.19
N PRO A 134 5.16 -14.73 1.46
CA PRO A 134 4.51 -15.38 2.59
C PRO A 134 2.99 -15.17 2.50
N VAL A 135 2.23 -16.27 2.54
CA VAL A 135 0.75 -16.25 2.47
C VAL A 135 0.17 -15.39 3.59
N ARG A 136 0.86 -15.31 4.72
CA ARG A 136 0.57 -14.40 5.82
C ARG A 136 1.69 -13.37 5.91
N ARG A 137 1.34 -12.08 5.80
CA ARG A 137 2.28 -10.99 6.04
C ARG A 137 2.75 -11.05 7.51
N PRO A 138 4.02 -10.76 7.80
CA PRO A 138 4.46 -10.62 9.17
C PRO A 138 3.65 -9.51 9.85
N ALA A 139 3.30 -9.71 11.12
CA ALA A 139 2.68 -8.67 11.93
C ALA A 139 3.76 -7.67 12.34
N VAL A 140 3.81 -6.53 11.64
CA VAL A 140 4.73 -5.43 11.94
C VAL A 140 3.97 -4.41 12.80
N PRO A 141 4.54 -3.95 13.93
CA PRO A 141 3.97 -2.84 14.70
C PRO A 141 3.73 -1.60 13.81
N CYS A 142 2.67 -0.83 14.07
CA CYS A 142 2.39 0.38 13.29
C CYS A 142 3.44 1.48 13.50
N CYS A 143 4.11 1.50 14.66
CA CYS A 143 5.21 2.40 14.96
C CYS A 143 6.16 1.74 15.98
N PHE A 144 7.44 2.12 15.89
CA PHE A 144 8.46 1.78 16.88
C PHE A 144 8.74 2.99 17.76
N GLN A 145 8.94 2.76 19.06
CA GLN A 145 9.20 3.85 20.01
C GLN A 145 10.62 4.44 19.87
N HIS A 146 11.59 3.61 19.47
CA HIS A 146 12.98 3.98 19.25
C HIS A 146 13.51 3.28 18.00
N VAL A 147 14.49 3.90 17.33
CA VAL A 147 15.14 3.36 16.12
C VAL A 147 15.87 2.05 16.42
N GLU A 148 16.38 1.89 17.64
CA GLU A 148 17.03 0.65 18.10
C GLU A 148 16.07 -0.55 18.08
N LEU A 149 14.82 -0.35 18.53
CA LEU A 149 13.79 -1.38 18.53
C LEU A 149 13.33 -1.71 17.10
N GLU A 150 13.31 -0.71 16.23
CA GLU A 150 13.04 -0.91 14.81
C GLU A 150 14.15 -1.75 14.16
N ASN A 151 15.42 -1.39 14.41
CA ASN A 151 16.57 -2.10 13.89
C ASN A 151 16.62 -3.55 14.39
N GLU A 152 16.39 -3.76 15.70
CA GLU A 152 16.35 -5.09 16.31
C GLU A 152 15.17 -5.92 15.77
N PHE A 153 14.01 -5.31 15.55
CA PHE A 153 12.87 -5.98 14.94
C PHE A 153 13.18 -6.42 13.51
N TRP A 154 13.72 -5.52 12.68
CA TRP A 154 14.07 -5.83 11.29
C TRP A 154 15.27 -6.78 11.15
N SER A 155 16.17 -6.84 12.13
CA SER A 155 17.25 -7.85 12.15
C SER A 155 16.76 -9.23 12.57
N ASN A 156 15.78 -9.29 13.49
CA ASN A 156 15.29 -10.55 14.05
C ASN A 156 14.12 -11.16 13.27
N ILE A 157 13.44 -10.39 12.43
CA ILE A 157 12.33 -10.89 11.62
C ILE A 157 12.82 -11.97 10.65
N ARG A 158 12.38 -13.21 10.88
CA ARG A 158 12.65 -14.36 10.01
C ARG A 158 11.38 -14.81 9.33
N PHE A 159 11.47 -15.01 8.02
CA PHE A 159 10.39 -15.62 7.24
C PHE A 159 10.59 -17.13 7.21
N PRO A 160 9.53 -17.94 7.41
CA PRO A 160 9.63 -19.38 7.19
C PRO A 160 9.97 -19.61 5.72
N VAL A 161 11.18 -20.06 5.45
CA VAL A 161 11.62 -20.40 4.09
C VAL A 161 10.95 -21.70 3.69
N SER A 162 10.22 -21.69 2.58
CA SER A 162 9.59 -22.90 2.06
C SER A 162 10.67 -23.93 1.69
N ARG A 163 10.41 -25.22 1.90
CA ARG A 163 11.33 -26.30 1.48
C ARG A 163 11.66 -26.21 -0.02
N LYS A 164 10.71 -25.77 -0.85
CA LYS A 164 10.91 -25.58 -2.29
C LYS A 164 11.84 -24.41 -2.60
N ALA A 165 11.84 -23.37 -1.77
CA ALA A 165 12.73 -22.22 -1.93
C ALA A 165 14.19 -22.58 -1.57
N LEU A 166 14.40 -23.47 -0.60
CA LEU A 166 15.74 -23.97 -0.24
C LEU A 166 16.38 -24.77 -1.38
N THR A 167 15.58 -25.47 -2.18
CA THR A 167 16.04 -26.27 -3.32
C THR A 167 15.88 -25.54 -4.66
N ALA A 168 15.45 -24.28 -4.67
CA ALA A 168 15.17 -23.56 -5.90
C ALA A 168 16.47 -23.10 -6.56
N CYS A 169 16.78 -23.63 -7.73
CA CYS A 169 17.85 -23.11 -8.58
C CYS A 169 17.32 -21.95 -9.44
N PRO A 170 18.08 -20.83 -9.58
CA PRO A 170 17.69 -19.74 -10.45
C PRO A 170 17.59 -20.21 -11.92
N SER A 171 16.63 -19.66 -12.66
CA SER A 171 16.51 -19.90 -14.10
C SER A 171 17.74 -19.40 -14.85
N LYS A 172 18.09 -20.04 -15.98
CA LYS A 172 19.18 -19.60 -16.89
C LYS A 172 19.08 -18.11 -17.21
N LYS A 173 17.88 -17.59 -17.44
CA LYS A 173 17.64 -16.16 -17.72
C LYS A 173 18.01 -15.26 -16.53
N ILE A 174 17.67 -15.67 -15.31
CA ILE A 174 18.00 -14.92 -14.08
C ILE A 174 19.52 -14.89 -13.92
N TYR A 175 20.17 -16.03 -14.17
CA TYR A 175 21.61 -16.16 -14.11
C TYR A 175 22.32 -15.32 -15.20
N GLU A 176 21.77 -15.23 -16.42
CA GLU A 176 22.28 -14.34 -17.46
C GLU A 176 22.11 -12.86 -17.10
N LEU A 177 20.97 -12.49 -16.51
CA LEU A 177 20.70 -11.11 -16.08
C LEU A 177 21.56 -10.68 -14.89
N SER A 178 21.93 -11.61 -14.01
CA SER A 178 22.78 -11.32 -12.85
C SER A 178 24.27 -11.27 -13.21
N ARG A 179 24.67 -11.72 -14.40
CA ARG A 179 26.05 -11.58 -14.86
C ARG A 179 26.41 -10.10 -14.97
N PRO A 180 27.60 -9.69 -14.51
CA PRO A 180 28.06 -8.32 -14.66
C PRO A 180 28.05 -7.94 -16.14
N ARG A 181 27.47 -6.77 -16.44
CA ARG A 181 27.43 -6.26 -17.81
C ARG A 181 28.87 -6.03 -18.28
N GLN A 182 29.25 -6.70 -19.35
CA GLN A 182 30.51 -6.42 -20.03
C GLN A 182 30.37 -5.09 -20.75
N PHE A 183 31.19 -4.11 -20.37
CA PHE A 183 31.29 -2.82 -21.05
C PHE A 183 32.40 -2.88 -22.10
N PRO A 184 32.23 -2.21 -23.26
CA PRO A 184 31.09 -1.37 -23.64
C PRO A 184 29.84 -2.19 -24.04
N LEU A 185 28.66 -1.64 -23.74
CA LEU A 185 27.38 -2.21 -24.18
C LEU A 185 27.36 -2.30 -25.70
N LYS A 186 27.07 -3.48 -26.25
CA LYS A 186 26.88 -3.64 -27.69
C LYS A 186 25.74 -2.70 -28.14
N GLY A 187 26.07 -1.71 -28.95
CA GLY A 187 25.08 -0.80 -29.54
C GLY A 187 24.08 -1.59 -30.38
N HIS A 188 22.82 -1.17 -30.36
CA HIS A 188 21.75 -1.76 -31.20
C HIS A 188 22.05 -1.61 -32.71
N CYS A 189 22.93 -0.67 -33.06
CA CYS A 189 23.37 -0.43 -34.42
C CYS A 189 24.88 -0.67 -34.52
N SER A 190 25.32 -1.32 -35.59
CA SER A 190 26.71 -1.22 -36.02
C SER A 190 27.02 0.27 -36.23
N VAL A 191 28.04 0.78 -35.52
CA VAL A 191 28.58 2.10 -35.84
C VAL A 191 29.03 2.02 -37.31
N PRO A 192 28.48 2.84 -38.22
CA PRO A 192 28.97 2.88 -39.58
C PRO A 192 30.47 3.18 -39.53
N GLY A 193 31.28 2.36 -40.21
CA GLY A 193 32.73 2.57 -40.26
C GLY A 193 33.04 4.01 -40.68
N ASN A 194 33.99 4.64 -39.98
CA ASN A 194 34.41 6.04 -40.10
C ASN A 194 34.18 6.64 -41.51
N TYR A 195 33.16 7.48 -41.64
CA TYR A 195 32.95 8.32 -42.84
C TYR A 195 33.86 9.56 -42.86
N GLU A 196 34.70 9.74 -41.83
CA GLU A 196 35.56 10.92 -41.63
C GLU A 196 36.60 11.12 -42.75
N ASP A 197 36.90 10.11 -43.57
CA ASP A 197 37.92 10.22 -44.63
C ASP A 197 37.37 10.61 -46.01
N GLN A 198 36.05 10.77 -46.19
CA GLN A 198 35.49 11.23 -47.46
C GLN A 198 35.11 12.71 -47.40
N VAL A 199 36.12 13.58 -47.43
CA VAL A 199 35.91 14.99 -47.78
C VAL A 199 35.22 15.01 -49.15
N PRO A 200 33.97 15.49 -49.26
CA PRO A 200 33.26 15.49 -50.54
C PRO A 200 34.10 16.27 -51.55
N ARG A 201 34.46 15.63 -52.67
CA ARG A 201 35.22 16.30 -53.72
C ARG A 201 34.42 17.52 -54.16
N ARG A 202 35.04 18.70 -54.13
CA ARG A 202 34.43 19.96 -54.57
C ARG A 202 34.08 19.84 -56.06
N GLN A 203 32.84 19.47 -56.37
CA GLN A 203 32.35 19.38 -57.72
C GLN A 203 31.72 20.72 -58.12
N LYS A 204 32.16 21.29 -59.24
CA LYS A 204 31.51 22.47 -59.82
C LYS A 204 30.10 22.07 -60.27
N MET A 205 29.12 22.93 -60.00
CA MET A 205 27.75 22.73 -60.49
C MET A 205 27.75 22.69 -62.02
N SER A 206 26.92 21.81 -62.59
CA SER A 206 26.65 21.85 -64.03
C SER A 206 25.89 23.12 -64.40
N PRO A 207 25.89 23.58 -65.67
CA PRO A 207 25.16 24.78 -66.07
C PRO A 207 23.66 24.74 -65.71
N ARG A 208 23.04 23.55 -65.78
CA ARG A 208 21.63 23.37 -65.37
C ARG A 208 21.44 23.47 -63.87
N GLN A 209 22.35 22.87 -63.08
CA GLN A 209 22.34 22.99 -61.62
C GLN A 209 22.57 24.44 -61.18
N TRP A 210 23.44 25.17 -61.88
CA TRP A 210 23.68 26.58 -61.63
C TRP A 210 22.44 27.44 -61.86
N ARG A 211 21.71 27.23 -62.97
CA ARG A 211 20.43 27.92 -63.21
C ARG A 211 19.40 27.65 -62.11
N HIS A 212 19.25 26.40 -61.68
CA HIS A 212 18.34 26.06 -60.59
C HIS A 212 18.80 26.66 -59.25
N HIS A 213 20.11 26.69 -59.01
CA HIS A 213 20.67 27.35 -57.82
C HIS A 213 20.36 28.84 -57.81
N LEU A 214 20.52 29.54 -58.95
CA LEU A 214 20.16 30.95 -59.09
C LEU A 214 18.66 31.18 -58.87
N GLN A 215 17.78 30.36 -59.44
CA GLN A 215 16.33 30.43 -59.19
C GLN A 215 16.00 30.27 -57.70
N ARG A 216 16.69 29.35 -57.02
CA ARG A 216 16.51 29.13 -55.59
C ARG A 216 17.00 30.32 -54.76
N LEU A 217 18.15 30.91 -55.12
CA LEU A 217 18.64 32.12 -54.47
C LEU A 217 17.70 33.30 -54.67
N GLU A 218 17.18 33.49 -55.88
CA GLU A 218 16.18 34.51 -56.16
C GLU A 218 14.93 34.31 -55.29
N PHE A 219 14.43 33.09 -55.18
CA PHE A 219 13.30 32.77 -54.30
C PHE A 219 13.58 33.07 -52.82
N LEU A 220 14.76 32.68 -52.32
CA LEU A 220 15.16 32.92 -50.93
C LEU A 220 15.44 34.41 -50.64
N SER A 221 15.83 35.17 -51.65
CA SER A 221 16.04 36.63 -51.53
C SER A 221 14.73 37.41 -51.42
N LYS A 222 13.60 36.82 -51.84
CA LYS A 222 12.29 37.46 -51.70
C LYS A 222 11.92 37.49 -50.21
N PRO A 223 11.48 38.65 -49.68
CA PRO A 223 11.09 38.75 -48.29
C PRO A 223 9.96 37.77 -48.00
N ASN A 224 10.06 37.06 -46.87
CA ASN A 224 9.05 36.09 -46.47
C ASN A 224 7.72 36.84 -46.25
N PRO A 225 6.64 36.50 -46.97
CA PRO A 225 5.37 37.23 -46.88
C PRO A 225 4.79 37.23 -45.46
N ARG A 226 5.12 36.22 -44.64
CA ARG A 226 4.74 36.20 -43.21
C ARG A 226 5.44 37.30 -42.41
N VAL A 227 6.74 37.48 -42.64
CA VAL A 227 7.53 38.52 -41.97
C VAL A 227 7.09 39.91 -42.42
N LEU A 228 6.74 40.08 -43.70
CA LEU A 228 6.18 41.35 -44.19
C LEU A 228 4.82 41.66 -43.56
N ALA A 229 3.95 40.66 -43.36
CA ALA A 229 2.67 40.84 -42.69
C ALA A 229 2.85 41.28 -41.23
N ASP A 230 3.83 40.71 -40.52
CA ASP A 230 4.13 41.08 -39.14
C ASP A 230 4.68 42.52 -39.03
N LEU A 231 5.52 42.96 -39.98
CA LEU A 231 6.08 44.32 -40.01
C LEU A 231 5.06 45.39 -40.43
N MET A 232 4.08 45.05 -41.28
CA MET A 232 3.03 45.97 -41.75
C MET A 232 1.90 46.16 -40.72
N CYS A 233 1.82 45.33 -39.69
CA CYS A 233 0.81 45.41 -38.63
C CYS A 233 1.17 46.39 -37.49
N CYS A 234 2.30 47.11 -37.60
CA CYS A 234 2.72 48.12 -36.62
C CYS A 234 2.30 49.55 -37.01
N CYS A 235 1.04 49.74 -37.41
CA CYS A 235 0.43 51.06 -37.48
C CYS A 235 -0.40 51.29 -36.21
N HIS A 236 0.13 52.12 -35.31
CA HIS A 236 -0.60 52.76 -34.22
C HIS A 236 -1.67 53.72 -34.75
#